data_AF-A0A7N2MRQ6-F1
#
_entry.id   AF-A0A7N2MRQ6-F1
#
_cell.length_a   1.000
_cell.length_b   1.000
_cell.length_c   1.000
_cell.angle_alpha   90.00
_cell.angle_beta   90.00
_cell.angle_gamma   90.00
#
_symmetry.space_group_name_H-M   'P 1'
#
loop_
_entity.id
_entity.type
_entity.pdbx_description
1 polymer ?
#
loop_
_entity_poly.entity_id
_entity_poly.type
_entity_poly.pdbx_seq_one_letter_code
_entity_poly.pdbx_strand_id
1 'polypeptide(L)'
;MMQKMLMEKLALDGLFLLLVHPVMEITGTRYFSFSLMADICHAYQLLKKDGLKEENIVVFMYDDIANNELNPRPGIIINHPQGSDVYAGVPKVTQI
;
A
#
# COMPACT_ATOMS: atom_id res chain seq x y z
N MET A 1 0.75 1.81 -18.53
CA MET A 1 1.61 0.61 -18.45
C MET A 1 1.76 0.28 -16.97
N MET A 2 0.96 -0.68 -16.51
CA MET A 2 0.81 -1.11 -15.12
C MET A 2 2.04 -1.96 -14.75
N GLN A 3 3.08 -1.33 -14.19
CA GLN A 3 4.23 -2.09 -13.70
C GLN A 3 3.80 -2.91 -12.48
N LYS A 4 4.11 -4.21 -12.55
CA LYS A 4 3.73 -5.30 -11.63
C LYS A 4 3.66 -4.91 -10.15
N MET A 5 2.44 -4.82 -9.62
CA MET A 5 2.17 -5.17 -8.22
C MET A 5 2.29 -6.69 -8.12
N LEU A 6 3.35 -7.18 -7.46
CA LEU A 6 3.53 -8.61 -7.25
C LEU A 6 2.71 -9.03 -6.02
N MET A 7 1.49 -9.48 -6.26
CA MET A 7 0.71 -10.20 -5.26
C MET A 7 1.31 -11.60 -5.12
N GLU A 8 2.34 -11.77 -4.30
CA GLU A 8 2.84 -13.10 -3.96
C GLU A 8 1.88 -13.75 -2.95
N LYS A 9 1.00 -14.61 -3.48
CA LYS A 9 0.21 -15.52 -2.67
C LYS A 9 1.17 -16.57 -2.09
N LEU A 10 1.60 -16.44 -0.85
CA LEU A 10 2.15 -17.57 -0.08
C LEU A 10 0.97 -18.49 0.26
N ALA A 11 0.52 -19.20 -0.78
CA ALA A 11 -0.74 -19.92 -0.88
C ALA A 11 -0.75 -21.26 -0.13
N LEU A 12 -0.15 -21.33 1.06
CA LEU A 12 -0.20 -22.53 1.89
C LEU A 12 -1.11 -22.36 3.11
N ASP A 13 -1.20 -21.16 3.71
CA ASP A 13 -1.91 -20.97 5.00
C ASP A 13 -2.97 -19.86 5.02
N GLY A 14 -3.31 -19.24 3.87
CA GLY A 14 -4.30 -18.16 3.80
C GLY A 14 -3.78 -16.76 4.17
N LEU A 15 -2.45 -16.60 4.22
CA LEU A 15 -1.77 -15.32 4.39
C LEU A 15 -1.65 -14.57 3.05
N PHE A 16 -2.03 -13.30 3.04
CA PHE A 16 -1.92 -12.40 1.90
C PHE A 16 -0.84 -11.36 2.18
N LEU A 17 0.15 -11.31 1.30
CA LEU A 17 1.28 -10.42 1.42
C LEU A 17 1.19 -9.32 0.36
N LEU A 18 0.92 -8.10 0.80
CA LEU A 18 0.94 -6.88 -0.02
C LEU A 18 2.33 -6.26 0.08
N LEU A 19 3.21 -6.61 -0.86
CA LEU A 19 4.58 -6.09 -0.91
C LEU A 19 4.75 -5.03 -1.99
N VAL A 20 5.36 -3.92 -1.61
CA VAL A 20 6.13 -3.11 -2.55
C VAL A 20 7.54 -3.66 -2.61
N HIS A 21 7.89 -4.30 -3.72
CA HIS A 21 9.31 -4.45 -4.02
C HIS A 21 9.90 -3.04 -4.22
N PRO A 22 11.01 -2.69 -3.56
CA PRO A 22 11.77 -1.54 -4.01
C PRO A 22 12.26 -1.88 -5.42
N VAL A 23 11.63 -1.31 -6.44
CA VAL A 23 12.24 -1.24 -7.77
C VAL A 23 13.36 -0.22 -7.63
N MET A 24 14.55 -0.68 -7.21
CA MET A 24 15.78 0.07 -7.43
C MET A 24 16.03 0.07 -8.94
N GLU A 25 15.54 1.09 -9.65
CA GLU A 25 16.16 1.47 -10.91
C GLU A 25 17.44 2.25 -10.61
N ILE A 26 18.49 1.95 -11.37
CA ILE A 26 19.91 2.29 -11.17
C ILE A 26 20.19 3.80 -11.37
N THR A 27 19.24 4.68 -11.05
CA THR A 27 19.31 6.13 -11.31
C THR A 27 19.16 6.99 -10.06
N GLY A 28 19.25 6.39 -8.86
CA GLY A 28 19.44 7.13 -7.61
C GLY A 28 18.28 8.06 -7.21
N THR A 29 17.11 7.88 -7.79
CA THR A 29 15.92 8.69 -7.52
C THR A 29 14.84 7.81 -6.93
N ARG A 30 14.47 8.12 -5.69
CA ARG A 30 13.43 7.41 -4.94
C ARG A 30 12.06 7.81 -5.51
N TYR A 31 11.68 7.27 -6.67
CA TYR A 31 10.36 7.50 -7.25
C TYR A 31 9.30 6.59 -6.61
N PHE A 32 9.11 6.70 -5.30
CA PHE A 32 7.91 6.13 -4.67
C PHE A 32 6.77 7.12 -4.89
N SER A 33 5.85 6.76 -5.77
CA SER A 33 4.73 7.63 -6.14
C SER A 33 3.54 7.44 -5.19
N PHE A 34 2.86 8.56 -4.89
CA PHE A 34 1.59 8.60 -4.18
C PHE A 34 0.60 7.55 -4.71
N SER A 35 0.55 7.35 -6.03
CA SER A 35 -0.32 6.38 -6.70
C SER A 35 -0.07 4.93 -6.27
N LEU A 36 1.19 4.51 -6.17
CA LEU A 36 1.50 3.13 -5.76
C LEU A 36 1.05 2.87 -4.31
N MET A 37 1.26 3.84 -3.42
CA MET A 37 0.79 3.72 -2.04
C MET A 37 -0.74 3.69 -1.96
N ALA A 38 -1.40 4.54 -2.76
CA ALA A 38 -2.86 4.54 -2.88
C ALA A 38 -3.39 3.19 -3.39
N ASP A 39 -2.71 2.54 -4.33
CA ASP A 39 -3.08 1.21 -4.85
C ASP A 39 -2.99 0.12 -3.77
N ILE A 40 -1.93 0.11 -2.96
CA ILE A 40 -1.77 -0.88 -1.86
C ILE A 40 -2.80 -0.67 -0.78
N CYS A 41 -2.99 0.58 -0.36
CA CYS A 41 -4.01 0.96 0.61
C CYS A 41 -5.39 0.52 0.10
N HIS A 42 -5.70 0.78 -1.18
CA HIS A 42 -6.95 0.35 -1.79
C HIS A 42 -7.10 -1.17 -1.85
N ALA A 43 -6.04 -1.91 -2.22
CA ALA A 43 -6.04 -3.37 -2.21
C ALA A 43 -6.30 -3.93 -0.81
N TYR A 44 -5.69 -3.36 0.23
CA TYR A 44 -5.96 -3.73 1.63
C TYR A 44 -7.43 -3.54 1.99
N GLN A 45 -8.04 -2.41 1.61
CA GLN A 45 -9.47 -2.17 1.86
C GLN A 45 -10.36 -3.19 1.15
N LEU A 46 -10.04 -3.55 -0.10
CA LEU A 46 -10.79 -4.58 -0.84
C LEU A 46 -10.68 -5.95 -0.16
N LEU A 47 -9.48 -6.35 0.24
CA LEU A 47 -9.26 -7.61 0.94
C LEU A 47 -10.04 -7.68 2.27
N LYS A 48 -10.02 -6.60 3.07
CA LYS A 48 -10.83 -6.54 4.29
C LYS A 48 -12.32 -6.57 4.02
N LYS A 49 -12.78 -5.87 2.99
CA LYS A 49 -14.20 -5.88 2.58
C LYS A 49 -14.65 -7.28 2.15
N ASP A 50 -13.76 -8.05 1.51
CA ASP A 50 -14.02 -9.43 1.10
C ASP A 50 -13.92 -10.45 2.26
N GLY A 51 -13.74 -9.97 3.49
CA GLY A 51 -13.82 -10.79 4.70
C GLY A 51 -12.48 -11.38 5.16
N LEU A 52 -11.36 -10.98 4.57
CA LEU A 52 -10.06 -11.34 5.12
C LEU A 52 -9.85 -10.62 6.44
N LYS A 53 -9.40 -11.39 7.43
CA LYS A 53 -9.03 -10.84 8.72
C LYS A 53 -7.71 -10.08 8.60
N GLU A 54 -7.57 -9.01 9.38
CA GLU A 54 -6.39 -8.16 9.36
C GLU A 54 -5.11 -8.93 9.68
N GLU A 55 -5.16 -9.90 10.60
CA GLU A 55 -4.01 -10.75 10.92
C GLU A 55 -3.49 -11.59 9.74
N ASN A 56 -4.32 -11.76 8.69
CA ASN A 56 -3.97 -12.50 7.49
C ASN A 56 -3.52 -11.59 6.35
N ILE A 57 -3.44 -10.27 6.56
CA ILE A 57 -3.00 -9.31 5.54
C ILE A 57 -1.76 -8.58 6.04
N VAL A 58 -0.62 -8.91 5.47
CA VAL A 58 0.66 -8.26 5.78
C VAL A 58 0.93 -7.20 4.73
N VAL A 59 1.08 -5.95 5.16
CA VAL A 59 1.34 -4.80 4.28
C VAL A 59 2.75 -4.27 4.50
N PHE A 60 3.51 -4.19 3.42
CA PHE A 60 4.83 -3.56 3.38
C PHE A 60 4.80 -2.36 2.43
N MET A 61 4.77 -1.17 3.01
CA MET A 61 4.86 0.11 2.30
C MET A 61 5.73 1.08 3.12
N TYR A 62 6.43 1.99 2.45
CA TYR A 62 7.05 3.13 3.15
C TYR A 62 5.94 4.03 3.68
N ASP A 63 5.94 4.42 4.95
CA ASP A 63 4.83 5.19 5.56
C ASP A 63 5.07 6.72 5.50
N ASP A 64 5.52 7.23 4.34
CA ASP A 64 6.05 8.60 4.18
C ASP A 64 5.19 9.54 3.33
N ILE A 65 4.05 9.08 2.81
CA ILE A 65 3.16 9.89 1.95
C ILE A 65 1.99 10.51 2.70
N ALA A 66 1.33 9.78 3.61
CA ALA A 66 0.13 10.28 4.26
C ALA A 66 0.39 11.61 5.01
N ASN A 67 1.52 11.71 5.71
CA ASN A 67 1.92 12.91 6.47
C ASN A 67 2.98 13.76 5.76
N ASN A 68 3.19 13.56 4.46
CA ASN A 68 4.13 14.37 3.69
C ASN A 68 3.65 15.83 3.62
N GLU A 69 4.56 16.80 3.70
CA GLU A 69 4.23 18.24 3.55
C GLU A 69 3.61 18.56 2.19
N LEU A 70 3.91 17.76 1.15
CA LEU A 70 3.34 17.89 -0.18
C LEU A 70 1.96 17.25 -0.32
N ASN A 71 1.48 16.52 0.69
CA ASN A 71 0.12 15.97 0.67
C ASN A 71 -0.88 17.09 1.00
N PRO A 72 -1.76 17.50 0.05
CA PRO A 72 -2.75 18.54 0.31
C PRO A 72 -3.81 18.11 1.33
N ARG A 73 -3.87 16.82 1.68
CA ARG A 73 -4.78 16.24 2.68
C ARG A 73 -3.99 15.38 3.67
N PRO A 74 -3.32 15.99 4.67
CA PRO A 74 -2.50 15.26 5.64
C PRO A 74 -3.29 14.13 6.31
N GLY A 75 -2.66 12.96 6.43
CA GLY A 75 -3.25 11.75 7.01
C GLY A 75 -4.23 10.99 6.10
N ILE A 76 -4.49 11.48 4.88
CA ILE A 76 -5.44 10.86 3.94
C ILE A 76 -4.72 10.45 2.66
N ILE A 77 -5.01 9.25 2.18
CA ILE A 77 -4.61 8.80 0.83
C ILE A 77 -5.88 8.40 0.07
N ILE A 78 -6.02 8.90 -1.16
CA ILE A 78 -7.13 8.56 -2.06
C ILE A 78 -6.59 7.83 -3.29
N ASN A 79 -7.30 6.81 -3.76
CA ASN A 79 -6.96 6.13 -5.03
C ASN A 79 -7.87 6.52 -6.21
N HIS A 80 -8.75 7.50 -6.01
CA HIS A 80 -9.63 8.03 -7.04
C HIS A 80 -9.92 9.51 -6.73
N PRO A 81 -10.08 10.41 -7.73
CA PRO A 81 -10.32 11.83 -7.48
C PRO A 81 -11.52 12.13 -6.55
N GLN A 82 -12.53 11.26 -6.58
CA GLN A 82 -13.72 11.30 -5.71
C GLN A 82 -13.77 10.11 -4.73
N GLY A 83 -12.65 9.42 -4.53
CA GLY A 83 -12.54 8.27 -3.65
C GLY A 83 -12.52 8.65 -2.17
N SER A 84 -12.87 7.68 -1.33
CA SER A 84 -12.70 7.77 0.11
C SER A 84 -11.22 7.60 0.50
N ASP A 85 -10.91 7.90 1.77
CA ASP A 85 -9.63 7.54 2.35
C ASP A 85 -9.44 6.02 2.30
N VAL A 86 -8.29 5.59 1.79
CA VAL A 86 -7.87 4.19 1.74
C VAL A 86 -6.77 3.87 2.76
N TYR A 87 -6.18 4.90 3.39
CA TYR A 87 -5.06 4.76 4.31
C TYR A 87 -5.49 4.38 5.73
N ALA A 88 -6.65 4.85 6.20
CA ALA A 88 -7.15 4.51 7.52
C ALA A 88 -7.22 2.99 7.76
N GLY A 89 -6.64 2.56 8.88
CA GLY A 89 -6.63 1.17 9.32
C GLY A 89 -5.58 0.28 8.65
N VAL A 90 -4.84 0.75 7.63
CA VAL A 90 -3.74 -0.03 7.04
C VAL A 90 -2.67 -0.27 8.12
N PRO A 91 -2.28 -1.54 8.39
CA PRO A 91 -1.32 -1.85 9.43
C PRO A 91 0.05 -1.29 9.05
N LYS A 92 0.68 -0.61 10.00
CA LYS A 92 2.01 -0.05 9.87
C LYS A 92 2.95 -1.01 10.58
N VAL A 93 3.61 -1.87 9.81
CA VAL A 93 4.69 -2.66 10.40
C VAL A 93 5.83 -1.68 10.67
N THR A 94 5.89 -1.17 11.90
CA THR A 94 7.00 -0.34 12.37
C THR A 94 8.30 -1.07 12.07
N GLN A 95 9.23 -0.37 11.41
CA GLN A 95 10.53 -0.83 10.92
C GLN A 95 11.12 -2.00 11.72
N ILE A 96 11.40 -3.11 11.03
CA ILE A 96 12.42 -4.09 11.46
C ILE A 96 13.78 -3.61 10.95
#